data_AF-A0AAW1QNV0-F1
#
_entry.id   AF-A0AAW1QNV0-F1
#
_cell.length_a   1.000
_cell.length_b   1.000
_cell.length_c   1.000
_cell.angle_alpha   90.00
_cell.angle_beta   90.00
_cell.angle_gamma   90.00
#
_symmetry.space_group_name_H-M   'P 1'
#
loop_
_entity.id
_entity.type
_entity.pdbx_description
1 polymer ?
#
loop_
_entity_poly.entity_id
_entity_poly.type
_entity_poly.pdbx_seq_one_letter_code
_entity_poly.pdbx_strand_id
1 'polypeptide(L)'
;MFVITTHGGLYPSILDRTGLLCCLLAAIVHDFEHTGFTNDYLINTEHPIAMTYNNKAPQENHHVAAALQLLVQPEFNFLEGFGWEARLAIRRRVIDMVLATDMKAHMDIMAQFQHQLHPAEKVTHEAGSSSHQSNAKAAPLSMDSHCDPVPEQVSIALQMAIKVADVAHLAAAFPVHYRWVKCLEEEFFLQGDHEAAQELAVTRFMDRQQQGVSQSQAGFFEVIALPMFMTFVHVFPCCQPMLELVLSNYEDWRSLNDVRLAQRPAPIWHMKPVVADRKRKHSTFYESATSSSANDDSLMFSSWNRV
;
A
#
# COMPACT_ATOMS: atom_id res chain seq x y z
N MET A 1 9.53 10.31 -0.47
CA MET A 1 9.64 10.84 0.91
C MET A 1 10.00 12.34 0.99
N PHE A 2 11.19 12.80 0.58
CA PHE A 2 11.62 14.21 0.77
C PHE A 2 10.62 15.26 0.24
N VAL A 3 10.08 15.05 -0.96
CA VAL A 3 9.08 15.96 -1.55
C VAL A 3 7.79 15.97 -0.73
N ILE A 4 7.29 14.78 -0.31
CA ILE A 4 6.10 14.64 0.53
C ILE A 4 6.28 15.41 1.84
N THR A 5 7.43 15.27 2.51
CA THR A 5 7.63 15.92 3.81
C THR A 5 7.80 17.43 3.71
N THR A 6 8.49 17.94 2.68
CA THR A 6 8.84 19.37 2.54
C THR A 6 7.81 20.21 1.79
N HIS A 7 7.08 19.61 0.85
CA HIS A 7 6.11 20.30 0.00
C HIS A 7 4.68 19.80 0.20
N GLY A 8 4.50 18.62 0.82
CA GLY A 8 3.19 18.03 1.11
C GLY A 8 2.50 18.59 2.35
N GLY A 9 3.11 19.53 3.06
CA GLY A 9 2.50 20.17 4.24
C GLY A 9 2.67 19.41 5.55
N LEU A 10 3.48 18.33 5.57
CA LEU A 10 3.82 17.60 6.79
C LEU A 10 4.79 18.40 7.66
N TYR A 11 5.84 18.96 7.07
CA TYR A 11 6.73 19.91 7.73
C TYR A 11 6.38 21.34 7.29
N PRO A 12 6.32 22.32 8.21
CA PRO A 12 6.53 22.22 9.66
C PRO A 12 5.26 21.91 10.46
N SER A 13 4.13 21.60 9.81
CA SER A 13 2.81 21.52 10.44
C SER A 13 2.66 20.41 11.48
N ILE A 14 3.13 19.20 11.15
CA ILE A 14 3.05 18.01 12.01
C ILE A 14 4.45 17.56 12.48
N LEU A 15 5.47 17.76 11.64
CA LEU A 15 6.81 17.27 11.88
C LEU A 15 7.73 18.37 12.42
N ASP A 16 8.56 18.01 13.38
CA ASP A 16 9.76 18.75 13.76
C ASP A 16 10.96 18.30 12.90
N ARG A 17 12.15 18.90 13.15
CA ARG A 17 13.38 18.50 12.45
C ARG A 17 13.77 17.05 12.70
N THR A 18 13.46 16.52 13.89
CA THR A 18 13.69 15.12 14.23
C THR A 18 12.80 14.20 13.41
N GLY A 19 11.51 14.56 13.25
CA GLY A 19 10.57 13.86 12.38
C GLY A 19 11.02 13.82 10.93
N LEU A 20 11.54 14.93 10.39
CA LEU A 20 12.14 14.96 9.05
C LEU A 20 13.30 13.97 8.92
N LEU A 21 14.22 13.95 9.89
CA LEU A 21 15.32 12.99 9.91
C LEU A 21 14.80 11.55 9.94
N CYS A 22 13.80 11.26 10.78
CA CYS A 22 13.19 9.93 10.86
C CYS A 22 12.56 9.51 9.53
N CYS A 23 11.83 10.41 8.85
CA CYS A 23 11.26 10.13 7.53
C CYS A 23 12.33 9.73 6.51
N LEU A 24 13.40 10.51 6.42
CA LEU A 24 14.46 10.27 5.44
C LEU A 24 15.23 8.99 5.77
N LEU A 25 15.55 8.77 7.05
CA LEU A 25 16.23 7.56 7.49
C LEU A 25 15.36 6.32 7.25
N ALA A 26 14.08 6.34 7.63
CA ALA A 26 13.15 5.24 7.37
C ALA A 26 13.05 4.93 5.86
N ALA A 27 12.92 5.95 5.01
CA ALA A 27 12.86 5.76 3.56
C ALA A 27 14.13 5.13 2.98
N ILE A 28 15.31 5.44 3.52
CA ILE A 28 16.58 4.83 3.09
C ILE A 28 16.66 3.35 3.51
N VAL A 29 16.15 3.01 4.70
CA VAL A 29 16.39 1.69 5.30
C VAL A 29 15.23 0.71 5.18
N HIS A 30 14.05 1.15 4.74
CA HIS A 30 12.83 0.33 4.82
C HIS A 30 12.92 -1.02 4.09
N ASP A 31 13.76 -1.14 3.06
CA ASP A 31 14.00 -2.36 2.26
C ASP A 31 15.47 -2.84 2.31
N PHE A 32 16.25 -2.40 3.30
CA PHE A 32 17.67 -2.73 3.39
C PHE A 32 17.89 -4.25 3.60
N GLU A 33 18.74 -4.89 2.78
CA GLU A 33 18.97 -6.36 2.78
C GLU A 33 17.73 -7.21 2.41
N HIS A 34 16.79 -6.67 1.63
CA HIS A 34 15.68 -7.46 1.07
C HIS A 34 16.16 -8.64 0.22
N THR A 35 15.55 -9.80 0.42
CA THR A 35 15.99 -11.10 -0.14
C THR A 35 15.47 -11.40 -1.55
N GLY A 36 14.63 -10.54 -2.11
CA GLY A 36 13.86 -10.82 -3.32
C GLY A 36 12.61 -11.70 -3.14
N PHE A 37 12.22 -12.05 -1.90
CA PHE A 37 11.09 -12.94 -1.62
C PHE A 37 10.06 -12.29 -0.70
N THR A 38 8.79 -12.68 -0.81
CA THR A 38 7.73 -12.21 0.08
C THR A 38 7.85 -12.78 1.49
N ASN A 39 7.30 -12.07 2.48
CA ASN A 39 7.21 -12.55 3.86
C ASN A 39 6.58 -13.96 3.96
N ASP A 40 5.55 -14.25 3.16
CA ASP A 40 4.89 -15.56 3.17
C ASP A 40 5.80 -16.67 2.63
N TYR A 41 6.60 -16.39 1.60
CA TYR A 41 7.61 -17.34 1.12
C TYR A 41 8.65 -17.64 2.20
N LEU A 42 9.17 -16.60 2.88
CA LEU A 42 10.14 -16.79 3.96
C LEU A 42 9.58 -17.64 5.11
N ILE A 43 8.30 -17.46 5.44
CA ILE A 43 7.62 -18.24 6.48
C ILE A 43 7.44 -19.69 6.02
N ASN A 44 6.94 -19.91 4.81
CA ASN A 44 6.62 -21.24 4.28
C ASN A 44 7.86 -22.10 4.02
N THR A 45 9.02 -21.46 3.78
CA THR A 45 10.31 -22.14 3.56
C THR A 45 11.17 -22.22 4.81
N GLU A 46 10.64 -21.82 5.98
CA GLU A 46 11.36 -21.78 7.25
C GLU A 46 12.69 -21.00 7.15
N HIS A 47 12.68 -19.90 6.39
CA HIS A 47 13.88 -19.10 6.16
C HIS A 47 14.42 -18.55 7.50
N PRO A 48 15.76 -18.44 7.68
CA PRO A 48 16.35 -17.93 8.94
C PRO A 48 15.80 -16.58 9.41
N ILE A 49 15.49 -15.67 8.50
CA ILE A 49 14.84 -14.39 8.82
C ILE A 49 13.45 -14.60 9.43
N ALA A 50 12.61 -15.46 8.84
CA ALA A 50 11.28 -15.77 9.37
C ALA A 50 11.35 -16.42 10.76
N MET A 51 12.28 -17.35 10.95
CA MET A 51 12.53 -17.97 12.26
C MET A 51 13.00 -16.94 13.31
N THR A 52 13.94 -16.07 12.95
CA THR A 52 14.49 -15.03 13.83
C THR A 52 13.41 -14.09 14.36
N TYR A 53 12.49 -13.69 13.47
CA TYR A 53 11.42 -12.75 13.80
C TYR A 53 10.07 -13.41 14.07
N ASN A 54 10.07 -14.73 14.30
CA ASN A 54 8.89 -15.50 14.71
C ASN A 54 7.68 -15.28 13.78
N ASN A 55 7.92 -15.23 12.48
CA ASN A 55 6.91 -15.03 11.42
C ASN A 55 6.13 -13.70 11.49
N LYS A 56 6.59 -12.71 12.25
CA LYS A 56 5.95 -11.39 12.39
C LYS A 56 6.72 -10.33 11.62
N ALA A 57 6.16 -9.84 10.50
CA ALA A 57 6.81 -8.90 9.58
C ALA A 57 8.32 -9.20 9.41
N PRO A 58 8.71 -10.43 8.97
CA PRO A 58 10.11 -10.85 9.02
C PRO A 58 11.07 -9.93 8.29
N GLN A 59 10.70 -9.48 7.09
CA GLN A 59 11.54 -8.59 6.28
C GLN A 59 11.64 -7.20 6.90
N GLU A 60 10.53 -6.58 7.29
CA GLU A 60 10.53 -5.23 7.87
C GLU A 60 11.32 -5.19 9.18
N ASN A 61 11.22 -6.23 10.01
CA ASN A 61 12.06 -6.36 11.20
C ASN A 61 13.54 -6.54 10.85
N HIS A 62 13.86 -7.29 9.80
CA HIS A 62 15.23 -7.48 9.34
C HIS A 62 15.83 -6.17 8.84
N HIS A 63 15.13 -5.45 7.96
CA HIS A 63 15.56 -4.19 7.36
C HIS A 63 15.97 -3.18 8.43
N VAL A 64 15.08 -2.94 9.41
CA VAL A 64 15.37 -1.97 10.46
C VAL A 64 16.42 -2.48 11.46
N ALA A 65 16.45 -3.78 11.78
CA ALA A 65 17.44 -4.32 12.71
C ALA A 65 18.86 -4.24 12.13
N ALA A 66 19.05 -4.66 10.87
CA ALA A 66 20.33 -4.64 10.19
C ALA A 66 20.85 -3.19 10.04
N ALA A 67 19.99 -2.27 9.59
CA ALA A 67 20.36 -0.87 9.45
C ALA A 67 20.72 -0.21 10.80
N LEU A 68 19.97 -0.50 11.87
CA LEU A 68 20.27 0.03 13.20
C LEU A 68 21.54 -0.57 13.81
N GLN A 69 21.91 -1.80 13.47
CA GLN A 69 23.19 -2.39 13.88
C GLN A 69 24.37 -1.68 13.21
N LEU A 70 24.26 -1.32 11.93
CA LEU A 70 25.25 -0.50 11.25
C LEU A 70 25.37 0.87 11.92
N LEU A 71 24.25 1.52 12.24
CA LEU A 71 24.24 2.87 12.82
C LEU A 71 24.91 2.97 14.20
N VAL A 72 25.05 1.87 14.94
CA VAL A 72 25.75 1.85 16.23
C VAL A 72 27.27 1.77 16.07
N GLN A 73 27.76 1.35 14.90
CA GLN A 73 29.21 1.28 14.64
C GLN A 73 29.80 2.70 14.57
N PRO A 74 30.96 2.96 15.20
CA PRO A 74 31.55 4.30 15.26
C PRO A 74 31.72 4.95 13.88
N GLU A 75 32.10 4.17 12.85
CA GLU A 75 32.31 4.68 11.50
C GLU A 75 31.02 5.18 10.80
N PHE A 76 29.85 4.68 11.21
CA PHE A 76 28.56 4.99 10.58
C PHE A 76 27.60 5.79 11.49
N ASN A 77 27.99 6.02 12.74
CA ASN A 77 27.13 6.63 13.76
C ASN A 77 27.03 8.16 13.63
N PHE A 78 26.28 8.63 12.64
CA PHE A 78 25.98 10.07 12.51
C PHE A 78 25.07 10.62 13.63
N LEU A 79 24.59 9.77 14.54
CA LEU A 79 23.80 10.15 15.71
C LEU A 79 24.64 10.30 16.99
N GLU A 80 25.97 10.20 16.91
CA GLU A 80 26.85 10.28 18.09
C GLU A 80 26.66 11.57 18.92
N GLY A 81 26.43 12.70 18.23
CA GLY A 81 26.23 14.02 18.85
C GLY A 81 24.84 14.23 19.48
N PHE A 82 23.90 13.30 19.29
CA PHE A 82 22.56 13.41 19.86
C PHE A 82 22.54 12.97 21.34
N GLY A 83 21.63 13.52 22.13
CA GLY A 83 21.37 13.02 23.49
C GLY A 83 20.76 11.60 23.46
N TRP A 84 20.88 10.88 24.58
CA TRP A 84 20.32 9.52 24.72
C TRP A 84 18.81 9.45 24.41
N GLU A 85 18.02 10.38 24.97
CA GLU A 85 16.58 10.43 24.76
C GLU A 85 16.22 10.68 23.28
N ALA A 86 16.94 11.57 22.61
CA ALA A 86 16.74 11.85 21.20
C ALA A 86 17.05 10.63 20.32
N ARG A 87 18.15 9.91 20.59
CA ARG A 87 18.46 8.66 19.89
C ARG A 87 17.40 7.60 20.09
N LEU A 88 16.86 7.46 21.31
CA LEU A 88 15.79 6.52 21.61
C LEU A 88 14.51 6.90 20.85
N ALA A 89 14.16 8.19 20.81
CA ALA A 89 13.01 8.68 20.06
C ALA A 89 13.16 8.46 18.55
N ILE A 90 14.33 8.75 17.97
CA ILE A 90 14.64 8.49 16.55
C ILE A 90 14.50 7.00 16.26
N ARG A 91 15.15 6.15 17.07
CA ARG A 91 15.08 4.69 16.91
C ARG A 91 13.64 4.20 16.95
N ARG A 92 12.84 4.66 17.91
CA ARG A 92 11.43 4.26 18.04
C ARG A 92 10.62 4.66 16.80
N ARG A 93 10.74 5.91 16.36
CA ARG A 93 10.02 6.42 15.18
C ARG A 93 10.40 5.67 13.90
N VAL A 94 11.69 5.41 13.68
CA VAL A 94 12.16 4.67 12.50
C VAL A 94 11.66 3.23 12.52
N ILE A 95 11.69 2.55 13.67
CA ILE A 95 11.11 1.20 13.81
C ILE A 95 9.63 1.21 13.48
N ASP A 96 8.86 2.12 14.08
CA ASP A 96 7.41 2.19 13.85
C ASP A 96 7.08 2.53 12.39
N MET A 97 7.91 3.32 11.69
CA MET A 97 7.75 3.62 10.26
C MET A 97 8.08 2.42 9.37
N VAL A 98 9.21 1.75 9.59
CA VAL A 98 9.61 0.61 8.75
C VAL A 98 8.65 -0.56 8.95
N LEU A 99 8.23 -0.86 10.18
CA LEU A 99 7.23 -1.92 10.41
C LEU A 99 5.86 -1.59 9.78
N ALA A 100 5.56 -0.31 9.55
CA ALA A 100 4.33 0.10 8.88
C ALA A 100 4.35 -0.14 7.36
N THR A 101 5.50 -0.43 6.73
CA THR A 101 5.55 -0.76 5.30
C THR A 101 4.95 -2.14 5.03
N ASP A 102 4.94 -3.07 6.00
CA ASP A 102 4.23 -4.35 5.89
C ASP A 102 2.77 -4.13 5.46
N MET A 103 2.39 -4.73 4.33
CA MET A 103 1.05 -4.54 3.76
C MET A 103 -0.03 -5.31 4.53
N LYS A 104 0.34 -6.26 5.41
CA LYS A 104 -0.61 -6.85 6.38
C LYS A 104 -1.14 -5.83 7.37
N ALA A 105 -0.38 -4.77 7.68
CA ALA A 105 -0.81 -3.70 8.58
C ALA A 105 -1.56 -2.56 7.88
N HIS A 106 -1.67 -2.59 6.54
CA HIS A 106 -2.18 -1.46 5.73
C HIS A 106 -3.57 -0.99 6.18
N MET A 107 -4.52 -1.91 6.34
CA MET A 107 -5.90 -1.55 6.67
C MET A 107 -6.04 -0.96 8.08
N ASP A 108 -5.28 -1.48 9.04
CA ASP A 108 -5.29 -0.98 10.41
C ASP A 108 -4.70 0.44 10.48
N ILE A 109 -3.60 0.69 9.76
CA ILE A 109 -2.96 2.00 9.69
C ILE A 109 -3.88 3.01 8.98
N MET A 110 -4.52 2.62 7.88
CA MET A 110 -5.51 3.43 7.17
C MET A 110 -6.65 3.86 8.08
N ALA A 111 -7.24 2.92 8.84
CA ALA A 111 -8.33 3.19 9.76
C ALA A 111 -7.90 4.13 10.91
N GLN A 112 -6.70 3.92 11.49
CA GLN A 112 -6.15 4.78 12.54
C GLN A 112 -5.90 6.20 12.02
N PHE A 113 -5.33 6.32 10.82
CA PHE A 113 -5.07 7.63 10.21
C PHE A 113 -6.37 8.40 9.97
N GLN A 114 -7.39 7.73 9.44
CA GLN A 114 -8.72 8.33 9.26
C GLN A 114 -9.32 8.78 10.60
N HIS A 115 -9.25 7.94 11.63
CA HIS A 115 -9.82 8.29 12.93
C HIS A 115 -9.09 9.47 13.61
N GLN A 116 -7.77 9.55 13.49
CA GLN A 116 -6.96 10.52 14.25
C GLN A 116 -6.74 11.86 13.56
N LEU A 117 -6.79 11.89 12.23
CA LEU A 117 -6.41 13.06 11.42
C LEU A 117 -7.44 13.48 10.38
N HIS A 118 -8.41 12.62 10.04
CA HIS A 118 -9.52 13.05 9.20
C HIS A 118 -10.44 13.94 10.04
N PRO A 119 -10.78 15.16 9.59
CA PRO A 119 -11.80 15.95 10.25
C PRO A 119 -13.09 15.12 10.27
N ALA A 120 -13.68 14.92 11.45
CA ALA A 120 -15.07 14.48 11.49
C ALA A 120 -15.88 15.49 10.67
N GLU A 121 -16.53 15.04 9.59
CA GLU A 121 -17.59 15.83 8.98
C GLU A 121 -18.55 16.18 10.12
N LYS A 122 -18.60 17.47 10.49
CA LYS A 122 -19.61 17.94 11.41
C LYS A 122 -20.94 17.67 10.73
N VAL A 123 -21.60 16.56 11.10
CA VAL A 123 -23.00 16.34 10.82
C VAL A 123 -23.74 17.47 11.53
N THR A 124 -23.96 18.56 10.80
CA THR A 124 -24.92 19.56 11.21
C THR A 124 -26.28 18.87 11.12
N HIS A 125 -26.79 18.43 12.27
CA HIS A 125 -28.21 18.17 12.42
C HIS A 125 -28.93 19.52 12.28
N GLU A 126 -29.13 19.98 11.05
CA GLU A 126 -30.02 21.09 10.75
C GLU A 126 -31.46 20.62 10.87
N ALA A 127 -32.01 20.76 12.08
CA ALA A 127 -33.45 20.87 12.25
C ALA A 127 -33.85 22.31 11.92
N GLY A 128 -34.38 22.53 10.72
CA GLY A 128 -35.43 23.53 10.47
C GLY A 128 -35.03 24.90 9.90
N SER A 129 -35.40 25.08 8.64
CA SER A 129 -35.98 26.29 8.02
C SER A 129 -35.09 27.32 7.29
N SER A 130 -35.36 27.39 5.99
CA SER A 130 -35.43 28.56 5.08
C SER A 130 -34.17 29.28 4.60
N SER A 131 -33.91 29.07 3.30
CA SER A 131 -33.47 30.01 2.26
C SER A 131 -32.24 30.91 2.51
N HIS A 132 -31.13 30.61 1.81
CA HIS A 132 -30.52 31.48 0.79
C HIS A 132 -29.37 30.77 0.06
N GLN A 133 -29.27 31.00 -1.24
CA GLN A 133 -28.18 30.56 -2.12
C GLN A 133 -26.82 31.12 -1.66
N SER A 134 -25.79 30.27 -1.56
CA SER A 134 -24.44 30.62 -2.00
C SER A 134 -23.57 29.38 -2.20
N ASN A 135 -22.72 29.46 -3.21
CA ASN A 135 -21.81 28.45 -3.71
C ASN A 135 -20.61 28.33 -2.73
N ALA A 136 -20.55 27.27 -1.92
CA ALA A 136 -19.46 27.07 -0.96
C ALA A 136 -18.48 26.02 -1.47
N LYS A 137 -17.30 26.50 -1.90
CA LYS A 137 -16.11 25.68 -2.11
C LYS A 137 -15.79 24.91 -0.81
N ALA A 138 -15.44 23.63 -0.93
CA ALA A 138 -14.85 22.87 0.16
C ALA A 138 -13.66 23.67 0.73
N ALA A 139 -13.77 24.09 1.99
CA ALA A 139 -12.70 24.79 2.67
C ALA A 139 -11.61 23.75 3.01
N PRO A 140 -10.34 23.98 2.64
CA PRO A 140 -9.24 23.21 3.19
C PRO A 140 -9.14 23.52 4.67
N LEU A 141 -8.62 22.57 5.44
CA LEU A 141 -8.25 22.70 6.86
C LEU A 141 -7.84 24.15 7.22
N SER A 142 -8.77 24.93 7.80
CA SER A 142 -8.36 25.99 8.72
C SER A 142 -7.94 25.27 9.99
N MET A 143 -6.68 24.86 10.03
CA MET A 143 -6.03 24.38 11.25
C MET A 143 -5.81 25.58 12.19
N ASP A 144 -6.87 26.33 12.47
CA ASP A 144 -6.93 27.44 13.44
C ASP A 144 -7.17 26.82 14.82
N SER A 145 -6.18 26.08 15.29
CA SER A 145 -6.00 25.81 16.72
C SER A 145 -4.52 25.57 16.95
N HIS A 146 -3.89 26.45 17.72
CA HIS A 146 -2.50 26.43 18.17
C HIS A 146 -2.15 25.25 19.10
N CYS A 147 -2.76 24.08 18.91
CA CYS A 147 -2.43 22.88 19.66
C CYS A 147 -1.41 22.08 18.86
N ASP A 148 -0.20 21.94 19.40
CA ASP A 148 0.80 21.04 18.84
C ASP A 148 0.17 19.64 18.66
N PRO A 149 0.45 18.95 17.54
CA PRO A 149 -0.10 17.63 17.28
C PRO A 149 0.32 16.66 18.39
N VAL A 150 -0.61 15.84 18.87
CA VAL A 150 -0.29 14.86 19.91
C VAL A 150 0.65 13.78 19.35
N PRO A 151 1.51 13.14 20.18
CA PRO A 151 2.50 12.19 19.69
C PRO A 151 1.95 11.05 18.81
N GLU A 152 0.73 10.61 19.08
CA GLU A 152 0.04 9.57 18.32
C GLU A 152 -0.30 10.03 16.89
N GLN A 153 -0.80 11.26 16.75
CA GLN A 153 -1.07 11.90 15.45
C GLN A 153 0.20 12.03 14.61
N VAL A 154 1.33 12.38 15.24
CA VAL A 154 2.62 12.45 14.55
C VAL A 154 3.05 11.04 14.12
N SER A 155 2.90 10.04 14.98
CA SER A 155 3.26 8.64 14.66
C SER A 155 2.48 8.12 13.46
N ILE A 156 1.15 8.27 13.47
CA ILE A 156 0.30 7.74 12.39
C ILE A 156 0.50 8.51 11.09
N ALA A 157 0.77 9.82 11.14
CA ALA A 157 1.14 10.61 9.98
C ALA A 157 2.46 10.13 9.35
N LEU A 158 3.47 9.82 10.17
CA LEU A 158 4.75 9.28 9.73
C LEU A 158 4.59 7.92 9.05
N GLN A 159 3.80 7.02 9.64
CA GLN A 159 3.51 5.70 9.07
C GLN A 159 2.80 5.82 7.71
N MET A 160 1.78 6.67 7.60
CA MET A 160 1.12 6.91 6.32
C MET A 160 2.03 7.56 5.28
N ALA A 161 2.89 8.48 5.70
CA ALA A 161 3.84 9.13 4.81
C ALA A 161 4.85 8.16 4.20
N ILE A 162 5.33 7.16 4.97
CA ILE A 162 6.23 6.14 4.41
C ILE A 162 5.48 5.21 3.46
N LYS A 163 4.27 4.77 3.79
CA LYS A 163 3.47 3.93 2.87
C LYS A 163 3.16 4.63 1.54
N VAL A 164 2.83 5.91 1.57
CA VAL A 164 2.63 6.72 0.35
C VAL A 164 3.95 6.91 -0.41
N ALA A 165 5.07 7.05 0.31
CA ALA A 165 6.39 7.20 -0.30
C ALA A 165 6.89 5.90 -0.96
N ASP A 166 6.53 4.75 -0.40
CA ASP A 166 6.91 3.40 -0.86
C ASP A 166 6.35 3.15 -2.26
N VAL A 167 5.03 3.33 -2.38
CA VAL A 167 4.30 3.22 -3.66
C VAL A 167 4.40 4.49 -4.52
N ALA A 168 5.34 5.42 -4.28
CA ALA A 168 5.33 6.73 -4.96
C ALA A 168 5.54 6.62 -6.49
N HIS A 169 6.03 5.49 -6.99
CA HIS A 169 6.11 5.22 -8.43
C HIS A 169 4.73 5.25 -9.11
N LEU A 170 3.63 5.10 -8.38
CA LEU A 170 2.26 5.26 -8.88
C LEU A 170 1.95 6.68 -9.36
N ALA A 171 2.70 7.68 -8.90
CA ALA A 171 2.58 9.07 -9.33
C ALA A 171 3.66 9.47 -10.37
N ALA A 172 4.52 8.54 -10.79
CA ALA A 172 5.53 8.84 -11.81
C ALA A 172 4.91 8.89 -13.21
N ALA A 173 5.61 9.50 -14.18
CA ALA A 173 5.19 9.43 -15.59
C ALA A 173 4.97 7.96 -16.00
N PHE A 174 3.91 7.68 -16.76
CA PHE A 174 3.48 6.31 -17.06
C PHE A 174 4.60 5.37 -17.56
N PRO A 175 5.53 5.78 -18.46
CA PRO A 175 6.63 4.91 -18.87
C PRO A 175 7.60 4.52 -17.74
N VAL A 176 7.76 5.36 -16.72
CA VAL A 176 8.57 5.08 -15.53
C VAL A 176 7.80 4.16 -14.60
N HIS A 177 6.54 4.48 -14.31
CA HIS A 177 5.65 3.64 -13.50
C HIS A 177 5.56 2.21 -14.06
N TYR A 178 5.37 2.08 -15.38
CA TYR A 178 5.29 0.80 -16.06
C TYR A 178 6.57 -0.04 -15.92
N ARG A 179 7.76 0.59 -15.95
CA ARG A 179 9.03 -0.11 -15.72
C ARG A 179 9.13 -0.65 -14.30
N TRP A 180 8.69 0.11 -13.30
CA TRP A 180 8.64 -0.38 -11.91
C TRP A 180 7.75 -1.61 -11.77
N VAL A 181 6.55 -1.57 -12.38
CA VAL A 181 5.65 -2.74 -12.41
C VAL A 181 6.31 -3.95 -13.09
N LYS A 182 7.11 -3.73 -14.14
CA LYS A 182 7.83 -4.82 -14.81
C LYS A 182 8.98 -5.38 -13.98
N CYS A 183 9.70 -4.56 -13.23
CA CYS A 183 10.70 -5.03 -12.28
C CYS A 183 10.06 -5.85 -11.14
N LEU A 184 8.93 -5.39 -10.62
CA LEU A 184 8.15 -6.10 -9.61
C LEU A 184 7.67 -7.46 -10.14
N GLU A 185 7.12 -7.48 -11.36
CA GLU A 185 6.65 -8.70 -12.01
C GLU A 185 7.78 -9.71 -12.24
N GLU A 186 8.95 -9.27 -12.71
CA GLU A 186 10.09 -10.19 -12.89
C GLU A 186 10.54 -10.78 -11.55
N GLU A 187 10.56 -9.99 -10.46
CA GLU A 187 10.90 -10.56 -9.16
C GLU A 187 9.89 -11.59 -8.67
N PHE A 188 8.60 -11.34 -8.86
CA PHE A 188 7.56 -12.32 -8.56
C PHE A 188 7.75 -13.60 -9.37
N PHE A 189 8.13 -13.48 -10.63
CA PHE A 189 8.48 -14.64 -11.45
C PHE A 189 9.72 -15.38 -10.97
N LEU A 190 10.74 -14.66 -10.47
CA LEU A 190 11.89 -15.31 -9.85
C LEU A 190 11.48 -16.09 -8.61
N GLN A 191 10.64 -15.53 -7.73
CA GLN A 191 10.10 -16.28 -6.60
C GLN A 191 9.31 -17.51 -7.07
N GLY A 192 8.42 -17.38 -8.06
CA GLY A 192 7.64 -18.50 -8.59
C GLY A 192 8.50 -19.62 -9.19
N ASP A 193 9.61 -19.28 -9.85
CA ASP A 193 10.58 -20.28 -10.32
C ASP A 193 11.25 -21.01 -9.14
N HIS A 194 11.59 -20.29 -8.07
CA HIS A 194 12.15 -20.87 -6.85
C HIS A 194 11.15 -21.80 -6.16
N GLU A 195 9.87 -21.42 -6.08
CA GLU A 195 8.79 -22.27 -5.57
C GLU A 195 8.65 -23.55 -6.41
N ALA A 196 8.62 -23.43 -7.75
CA ALA A 196 8.52 -24.58 -8.64
C ALA A 196 9.74 -25.52 -8.53
N ALA A 197 10.94 -24.97 -8.40
CA ALA A 197 12.18 -25.75 -8.24
C ALA A 197 12.23 -26.54 -6.92
N GLN A 198 11.50 -26.08 -5.90
CA GLN A 198 11.34 -26.74 -4.61
C GLN A 198 10.09 -27.63 -4.55
N GLU A 199 9.42 -27.87 -5.68
CA GLU A 199 8.17 -28.63 -5.77
C GLU A 199 7.03 -28.04 -4.91
N LEU A 200 7.08 -26.73 -4.63
CA LEU A 200 6.02 -25.98 -3.96
C LEU A 200 4.95 -25.55 -4.96
N ALA A 201 3.75 -25.28 -4.46
CA ALA A 201 2.71 -24.65 -5.26
C ALA A 201 3.12 -23.21 -5.60
N VAL A 202 3.23 -22.90 -6.90
CA VAL A 202 3.58 -21.56 -7.37
C VAL A 202 2.49 -20.57 -6.96
N THR A 203 2.90 -19.50 -6.29
CA THR A 203 2.05 -18.43 -5.80
C THR A 203 1.31 -17.75 -6.96
N ARG A 204 0.06 -17.34 -6.72
CA ARG A 204 -0.75 -16.68 -7.74
C ARG A 204 -0.04 -15.42 -8.27
N PHE A 205 -0.10 -15.21 -9.59
CA PHE A 205 0.60 -14.13 -10.31
C PHE A 205 2.12 -14.24 -10.36
N MET A 206 2.71 -15.31 -9.83
CA MET A 206 4.16 -15.56 -9.82
C MET A 206 4.61 -16.61 -10.85
N ASP A 207 3.68 -17.21 -11.59
CA ASP A 207 4.02 -18.11 -12.70
C ASP A 207 4.26 -17.32 -13.99
N ARG A 208 5.51 -17.31 -14.48
CA ARG A 208 5.91 -16.64 -15.73
C ARG A 208 5.28 -17.22 -16.99
N GLN A 209 4.70 -18.43 -16.93
CA GLN A 209 3.92 -19.00 -18.03
C GLN A 209 2.48 -18.49 -18.07
N GLN A 210 2.03 -17.84 -17.00
CA GLN A 210 0.69 -17.27 -16.85
C GLN A 210 0.74 -15.73 -16.89
N GLN A 211 -0.40 -15.11 -16.62
CA GLN A 211 -0.48 -13.66 -16.48
C GLN A 211 0.08 -13.23 -15.13
N GLY A 212 1.10 -12.37 -15.16
CA GLY A 212 1.70 -11.77 -13.96
C GLY A 212 0.91 -10.61 -13.37
N VAL A 213 1.51 -9.98 -12.37
CA VAL A 213 0.93 -8.87 -11.57
C VAL A 213 0.62 -7.61 -12.40
N SER A 214 1.14 -7.49 -13.63
CA SER A 214 0.78 -6.38 -14.52
C SER A 214 -0.71 -6.36 -14.89
N GLN A 215 -1.42 -7.49 -14.81
CA GLN A 215 -2.85 -7.55 -15.12
C GLN A 215 -3.73 -7.12 -13.95
N SER A 216 -3.22 -7.23 -12.71
CA SER A 216 -3.94 -6.86 -11.49
C SER A 216 -3.75 -5.40 -11.10
N GLN A 217 -2.99 -4.60 -11.88
CA GLN A 217 -2.70 -3.20 -11.56
C GLN A 217 -3.98 -2.38 -11.36
N ALA A 218 -4.96 -2.44 -12.26
CA ALA A 218 -6.22 -1.70 -12.07
C ALA A 218 -6.91 -2.04 -10.74
N GLY A 219 -6.91 -3.33 -10.34
CA GLY A 219 -7.46 -3.76 -9.06
C GLY A 219 -6.64 -3.28 -7.85
N PHE A 220 -5.30 -3.26 -7.96
CA PHE A 220 -4.43 -2.69 -6.93
C PHE A 220 -4.70 -1.20 -6.71
N PHE A 221 -4.90 -0.44 -7.79
CA PHE A 221 -5.28 0.96 -7.67
C PHE A 221 -6.62 1.12 -6.96
N GLU A 222 -7.64 0.35 -7.34
CA GLU A 222 -8.98 0.43 -6.76
C GLU A 222 -9.03 0.06 -5.28
N VAL A 223 -8.32 -0.99 -4.87
CA VAL A 223 -8.41 -1.56 -3.52
C VAL A 223 -7.40 -0.96 -2.55
N ILE A 224 -6.20 -0.59 -3.04
CA ILE A 224 -5.08 -0.17 -2.19
C ILE A 224 -4.73 1.29 -2.43
N ALA A 225 -4.31 1.62 -3.65
CA ALA A 225 -3.65 2.90 -3.89
C ALA A 225 -4.61 4.08 -3.78
N LEU A 226 -5.74 4.05 -4.50
CA LEU A 226 -6.66 5.19 -4.53
C LEU A 226 -7.22 5.50 -3.13
N PRO A 227 -7.71 4.54 -2.33
CA PRO A 227 -8.12 4.82 -0.95
C PRO A 227 -7.01 5.49 -0.12
N MET A 228 -5.78 4.99 -0.23
CA MET A 228 -4.63 5.52 0.51
C MET A 228 -4.27 6.95 0.10
N PHE A 229 -4.10 7.21 -1.21
CA PHE A 229 -3.74 8.54 -1.70
C PHE A 229 -4.86 9.56 -1.48
N MET A 230 -6.13 9.18 -1.69
CA MET A 230 -7.26 10.08 -1.42
C MET A 230 -7.34 10.47 0.05
N THR A 231 -7.21 9.48 0.95
CA THR A 231 -7.21 9.73 2.41
C THR A 231 -6.03 10.62 2.81
N PHE A 232 -4.84 10.34 2.28
CA PHE A 232 -3.65 11.13 2.58
C PHE A 232 -3.77 12.57 2.10
N VAL A 233 -4.27 12.79 0.88
CA VAL A 233 -4.47 14.14 0.32
C VAL A 233 -5.59 14.91 1.02
N HIS A 234 -6.61 14.23 1.53
CA HIS A 234 -7.63 14.90 2.33
C HIS A 234 -7.03 15.58 3.58
N VAL A 235 -6.10 14.91 4.27
CA VAL A 235 -5.38 15.46 5.42
C VAL A 235 -4.27 16.42 4.98
N PHE A 236 -3.63 16.17 3.84
CA PHE A 236 -2.52 16.96 3.30
C PHE A 236 -2.83 17.49 1.89
N PRO A 237 -3.68 18.53 1.74
CA PRO A 237 -4.13 19.01 0.43
C PRO A 237 -3.02 19.47 -0.51
N CYS A 238 -1.85 19.85 0.03
CA CYS A 238 -0.68 20.20 -0.76
C CYS A 238 -0.15 19.02 -1.62
N CYS A 239 -0.53 17.79 -1.29
CA CYS A 239 -0.22 16.58 -2.06
C CYS A 239 -1.18 16.33 -3.23
N GLN A 240 -2.18 17.20 -3.48
CA GLN A 240 -3.15 17.03 -4.57
C GLN A 240 -2.53 16.74 -5.96
N PRO A 241 -1.43 17.40 -6.40
CA PRO A 241 -0.81 17.09 -7.69
C PRO A 241 -0.31 15.64 -7.80
N MET A 242 0.08 15.03 -6.68
CA MET A 242 0.49 13.62 -6.64
C MET A 242 -0.69 12.69 -6.89
N LEU A 243 -1.85 12.97 -6.28
CA LEU A 243 -3.08 12.19 -6.50
C LEU A 243 -3.58 12.31 -7.94
N GLU A 244 -3.47 13.49 -8.56
CA GLU A 244 -3.82 13.67 -9.99
C GLU A 244 -2.98 12.76 -10.91
N LEU A 245 -1.69 12.62 -10.63
CA LEU A 245 -0.80 11.72 -11.38
C LEU A 245 -1.14 10.24 -11.13
N VAL A 246 -1.49 9.86 -9.90
CA VAL A 246 -1.97 8.51 -9.58
C VAL A 246 -3.27 8.19 -10.33
N LEU A 247 -4.22 9.12 -10.35
CA LEU A 247 -5.47 8.97 -11.10
C LEU A 247 -5.23 8.85 -12.60
N SER A 248 -4.31 9.64 -13.16
CA SER A 248 -3.92 9.53 -14.58
C SER A 248 -3.35 8.15 -14.91
N ASN A 249 -2.41 7.63 -14.10
CA ASN A 249 -1.84 6.29 -14.32
C ASN A 249 -2.89 5.18 -14.17
N TYR A 250 -3.86 5.35 -13.27
CA TYR A 250 -4.99 4.44 -13.14
C TYR A 250 -5.85 4.38 -14.42
N GLU A 251 -6.16 5.54 -15.01
CA GLU A 251 -6.88 5.63 -16.28
C GLU A 251 -6.10 4.98 -17.43
N ASP A 252 -4.78 5.16 -17.47
CA ASP A 252 -3.90 4.50 -18.44
C ASP A 252 -3.97 2.97 -18.31
N TRP A 253 -3.93 2.43 -17.09
CA TRP A 253 -4.09 1.00 -16.84
C TRP A 253 -5.46 0.46 -17.25
N ARG A 254 -6.54 1.20 -16.96
CA ARG A 254 -7.89 0.83 -17.41
C ARG A 254 -7.98 0.79 -18.93
N SER A 255 -7.45 1.81 -19.60
CA SER A 255 -7.42 1.89 -21.06
C SER A 255 -6.62 0.74 -21.68
N LEU A 256 -5.47 0.38 -21.10
CA LEU A 256 -4.68 -0.77 -21.54
C LEU A 256 -5.42 -2.10 -21.35
N ASN A 257 -6.16 -2.26 -20.25
CA ASN A 257 -6.97 -3.45 -20.02
C ASN A 257 -8.12 -3.57 -21.02
N ASP A 258 -8.80 -2.47 -21.34
CA ASP A 258 -9.86 -2.45 -22.34
C ASP A 258 -9.34 -2.83 -23.73
N VAL A 259 -8.19 -2.30 -24.14
CA VAL A 259 -7.52 -2.68 -25.40
C VAL A 259 -7.16 -4.16 -25.41
N ARG A 260 -6.61 -4.70 -24.31
CA ARG A 260 -6.28 -6.13 -24.19
C ARG A 260 -7.52 -7.00 -24.30
N LEU A 261 -8.62 -6.63 -23.64
CA LEU A 261 -9.89 -7.36 -23.69
C LEU A 261 -10.49 -7.34 -25.09
N ALA A 262 -10.44 -6.19 -25.78
CA ALA A 262 -10.90 -6.03 -27.16
C ALA A 262 -10.10 -6.87 -28.17
N GLN A 263 -8.82 -7.15 -27.88
CA GLN A 263 -7.94 -7.98 -28.72
C GLN A 263 -8.06 -9.49 -28.46
N ARG A 264 -8.82 -9.93 -27.44
CA ARG A 264 -9.01 -11.37 -27.19
C ARG A 264 -9.83 -11.98 -28.32
N PRO A 265 -9.42 -13.13 -28.89
CA PRO A 265 -10.27 -13.82 -29.84
C PRO A 265 -11.61 -14.12 -29.19
N ALA A 266 -12.70 -13.87 -29.92
CA ALA A 266 -14.05 -14.13 -29.43
C ALA A 266 -14.13 -15.57 -28.88
N PRO A 267 -14.79 -15.80 -27.73
CA PRO A 267 -14.91 -17.14 -27.18
C PRO A 267 -15.49 -18.06 -28.26
N ILE A 268 -14.79 -19.16 -28.53
CA ILE A 268 -15.30 -20.21 -29.41
C ILE A 268 -16.45 -20.86 -28.64
N TRP A 269 -17.65 -20.35 -28.85
CA TRP A 269 -18.86 -21.03 -28.40
C TRP A 269 -19.00 -22.30 -29.24
N HIS A 270 -18.46 -23.42 -28.74
CA HIS A 270 -18.95 -24.73 -29.17
C HIS A 270 -20.39 -24.87 -28.66
N MET A 271 -21.34 -24.25 -29.36
CA MET A 271 -22.75 -24.60 -29.22
C MET A 271 -22.89 -26.04 -29.70
N LYS A 272 -22.75 -27.01 -28.78
CA LYS A 272 -23.29 -28.34 -29.03
C LYS A 272 -24.79 -28.14 -29.25
N PRO A 273 -25.37 -28.60 -30.37
CA PRO A 273 -26.80 -28.50 -30.57
C PRO A 273 -27.48 -29.27 -29.44
N VAL A 274 -28.21 -28.54 -28.60
CA VAL A 274 -29.08 -29.15 -27.59
C VAL A 274 -30.20 -29.83 -28.37
N VAL A 275 -30.11 -31.14 -28.51
CA VAL A 275 -31.23 -31.96 -28.95
C VAL A 275 -32.30 -31.80 -27.87
N ALA A 276 -33.39 -31.13 -28.22
CA ALA A 276 -34.50 -30.84 -27.32
C ALA A 276 -35.23 -32.14 -26.97
N ASP A 277 -34.81 -32.82 -25.90
CA ASP A 277 -35.59 -33.91 -25.33
C ASP A 277 -36.64 -33.33 -24.36
N ARG A 278 -37.84 -33.11 -24.90
CA ARG A 278 -39.03 -32.82 -24.11
C ARG A 278 -39.46 -34.11 -23.40
N LYS A 279 -39.13 -34.27 -22.10
CA LYS A 279 -40.03 -34.83 -21.06
C LYS A 279 -39.40 -34.92 -19.66
N ARG A 280 -40.10 -34.31 -18.70
CA ARG A 280 -40.19 -34.61 -17.23
C ARG A 280 -38.96 -34.29 -16.38
N LYS A 281 -39.06 -33.84 -15.12
CA LYS A 281 -40.06 -33.24 -14.23
C LYS A 281 -39.26 -32.88 -12.95
N HIS A 282 -39.56 -31.75 -12.32
CA HIS A 282 -39.23 -31.34 -10.94
C HIS A 282 -38.14 -32.09 -10.13
N SER A 283 -37.06 -31.38 -9.78
CA SER A 283 -36.70 -31.11 -8.37
C SER A 283 -35.56 -30.08 -8.25
N THR A 284 -35.76 -29.10 -7.36
CA THR A 284 -34.76 -28.41 -6.51
C THR A 284 -33.47 -27.87 -7.16
N PHE A 285 -33.43 -26.54 -7.35
CA PHE A 285 -32.19 -25.76 -7.35
C PHE A 285 -32.40 -24.50 -6.49
N TYR A 286 -31.89 -24.55 -5.27
CA TYR A 286 -31.52 -23.38 -4.48
C TYR A 286 -30.30 -23.84 -3.69
N GLU A 287 -29.09 -23.60 -4.20
CA GLU A 287 -27.89 -23.47 -3.38
C GLU A 287 -26.69 -22.95 -4.18
N SER A 288 -25.93 -22.09 -3.49
CA SER A 288 -24.58 -21.59 -3.77
C SER A 288 -24.39 -20.51 -4.85
N ALA A 289 -24.72 -19.28 -4.48
CA ALA A 289 -24.09 -18.09 -5.05
C ALA A 289 -23.75 -17.09 -3.94
N THR A 290 -23.08 -17.53 -2.87
CA THR A 290 -22.48 -16.65 -1.86
C THR A 290 -21.33 -17.38 -1.16
N SER A 291 -20.12 -17.23 -1.69
CA SER A 291 -18.84 -17.21 -0.94
C SER A 291 -17.67 -17.31 -1.92
N SER A 292 -17.28 -16.19 -2.52
CA SER A 292 -15.93 -16.11 -3.10
C SER A 292 -15.28 -14.74 -2.95
N SER A 293 -15.90 -13.73 -2.33
CA SER A 293 -15.28 -12.40 -2.22
C SER A 293 -14.37 -12.25 -1.01
N ALA A 294 -14.65 -12.91 0.12
CA ALA A 294 -13.93 -12.64 1.36
C ALA A 294 -12.54 -13.31 1.48
N ASN A 295 -12.30 -14.42 0.74
CA ASN A 295 -11.00 -15.10 0.72
C ASN A 295 -10.08 -14.63 -0.43
N ASP A 296 -10.61 -13.91 -1.42
CA ASP A 296 -9.87 -13.49 -2.63
C ASP A 296 -9.03 -12.23 -2.37
N ASP A 297 -9.50 -11.37 -1.46
CA ASP A 297 -8.79 -10.15 -1.08
C ASP A 297 -7.53 -10.45 -0.26
N SER A 298 -7.58 -11.38 0.70
CA SER A 298 -6.44 -11.73 1.57
C SER A 298 -5.20 -12.20 0.81
N LEU A 299 -5.36 -12.85 -0.36
CA LEU A 299 -4.28 -13.36 -1.18
C LEU A 299 -3.73 -12.31 -2.16
N MET A 300 -4.54 -11.32 -2.55
CA MET A 300 -4.02 -10.10 -3.16
C MET A 300 -3.09 -9.40 -2.17
N PHE A 301 -3.53 -9.16 -0.93
CA PHE A 301 -2.71 -8.46 0.09
C PHE A 301 -1.35 -9.12 0.35
N SER A 302 -1.28 -10.45 0.43
CA SER A 302 0.01 -11.15 0.61
C SER A 302 0.94 -11.01 -0.58
N SER A 303 0.38 -10.95 -1.79
CA SER A 303 1.14 -10.74 -3.04
C SER A 303 1.63 -9.29 -3.18
N TRP A 304 1.07 -8.34 -2.43
CA TRP A 304 1.45 -6.92 -2.48
C TRP A 304 2.37 -6.47 -1.34
N ASN A 305 2.93 -7.39 -0.53
CA ASN A 305 3.92 -7.10 0.54
C ASN A 305 5.26 -6.51 0.03
N ARG A 306 5.24 -5.80 -1.10
CA ARG A 306 6.41 -5.34 -1.83
C ARG A 306 6.18 -4.06 -2.65
N VAL A 307 5.16 -3.26 -2.30
CA VAL A 307 4.96 -1.93 -2.88
C VAL A 307 4.85 -0.92 -1.76
#